data_AF-X0U843-F1
#
_entry.id   AF-X0U843-F1
#
_cell.length_a   1.000
_cell.length_b   1.000
_cell.length_c   1.000
_cell.angle_alpha   90.00
_cell.angle_beta   90.00
_cell.angle_gamma   90.00
#
_symmetry.space_group_name_H-M   'P 1'
#
loop_
_entity.id
_entity.type
_entity.pdbx_description
1 polymer ?
#
loop_
_entity_poly.entity_id
_entity_poly.type
_entity_poly.pdbx_seq_one_letter_code
_entity_poly.pdbx_strand_id
1 'polypeptide(L)'
;ENKILRNFLIGIGVCVLAIMLIIFGINSIRHFEYRGIKFDVVKEGDIIFYKTALPVIYNGEIVPYNFYLRKDPRKLNVPVENKINFKHDMVINMTEDFNCDGDGIIAVANLVNLYNAVGINIMKDENASCDAQERYMFVQIQSGNETNIEQFGPACYNLNVKGCEILEVTEQLMIETFVKYNE
;
A
#
# COMPACT_ATOMS: atom_id res chain seq x y z
N GLU A 1 -31.84 50.69 14.27
CA GLU A 1 -31.15 49.41 14.00
C GLU A 1 -29.70 49.51 14.44
N ASN A 2 -29.22 48.61 15.29
CA ASN A 2 -27.93 48.77 15.95
C ASN A 2 -26.79 48.26 15.03
N LYS A 3 -26.27 49.16 14.17
CA LYS A 3 -25.24 48.85 13.15
C LYS A 3 -24.01 48.13 13.76
N ILE A 4 -23.70 48.43 15.01
CA ILE A 4 -22.62 47.79 15.78
C ILE A 4 -22.92 46.31 16.00
N LEU A 5 -24.12 45.97 16.47
CA LEU A 5 -24.54 44.58 16.70
C LEU A 5 -24.58 43.78 15.39
N ARG A 6 -25.04 44.39 14.28
CA ARG A 6 -25.08 43.74 12.96
C ARG A 6 -23.68 43.38 12.48
N ASN A 7 -22.74 44.32 12.52
CA ASN A 7 -21.36 44.08 12.08
C ASN A 7 -20.64 43.07 12.98
N PHE A 8 -20.93 43.07 14.28
CA PHE A 8 -20.42 42.09 15.23
C PHE A 8 -20.90 40.67 14.90
N LEU A 9 -22.21 40.48 14.64
CA LEU A 9 -22.77 39.18 14.25
C LEU A 9 -22.22 38.69 12.91
N ILE A 10 -22.06 39.58 11.92
CA ILE A 10 -21.42 39.22 10.64
C ILE A 10 -19.97 38.78 10.86
N GLY A 11 -19.22 39.50 11.71
CA GLY A 11 -17.84 39.15 12.05
C GLY A 11 -17.72 37.76 12.69
N ILE A 12 -18.60 37.44 13.66
CA ILE A 12 -18.67 36.09 14.25
C ILE A 12 -19.00 35.04 13.20
N GLY A 13 -19.99 35.30 12.33
CA GLY A 13 -20.38 34.38 11.27
C GLY A 13 -19.22 34.04 10.33
N VAL A 14 -18.44 35.05 9.92
CA VAL A 14 -17.25 34.86 9.07
C VAL A 14 -16.17 34.05 9.81
N CYS A 15 -15.90 34.36 11.07
CA CYS A 15 -14.92 33.60 11.87
C CYS A 15 -15.32 32.13 12.03
N VAL A 16 -16.59 31.84 12.35
CA VAL A 16 -17.08 30.46 12.47
C VAL A 16 -16.97 29.72 11.15
N LEU A 17 -17.34 30.37 10.03
CA LEU A 17 -17.21 29.78 8.70
C LEU A 17 -15.74 29.48 8.35
N ALA A 18 -14.82 30.40 8.65
CA ALA A 18 -13.39 30.19 8.41
C ALA A 18 -12.84 29.01 9.22
N ILE A 19 -13.21 28.89 10.51
CA ILE A 19 -12.84 27.75 11.35
C ILE A 19 -13.39 26.45 10.79
N MET A 20 -14.66 26.42 10.35
CA MET A 20 -15.25 25.24 9.73
C MET A 20 -14.51 24.82 8.46
N LEU A 21 -14.15 25.78 7.59
CA LEU A 21 -13.39 25.50 6.37
C LEU A 21 -11.99 24.93 6.68
N ILE A 22 -11.31 25.44 7.70
CA ILE A 22 -10.00 24.93 8.13
C ILE A 22 -10.14 23.50 8.66
N ILE A 23 -11.11 23.23 9.53
CA ILE A 23 -11.37 21.89 10.08
C ILE A 23 -11.69 20.91 8.95
N PHE A 24 -12.56 21.30 8.02
CA PHE A 24 -12.92 20.47 6.88
C PHE A 24 -11.72 20.17 5.98
N GLY A 25 -10.89 21.18 5.70
CA GLY A 25 -9.65 21.02 4.93
C GLY A 25 -8.67 20.04 5.58
N ILE A 26 -8.44 20.15 6.89
CA ILE A 26 -7.57 19.24 7.64
C ILE A 26 -8.12 17.81 7.60
N ASN A 27 -9.44 17.63 7.76
CA ASN A 27 -10.06 16.31 7.77
C ASN A 27 -9.96 15.62 6.40
N SER A 28 -10.17 16.38 5.31
CA SER A 28 -10.03 15.86 3.94
C SER A 28 -8.59 15.50 3.58
N ILE A 29 -7.58 16.09 4.22
CA ILE A 29 -6.17 15.71 3.98
C ILE A 29 -5.83 14.39 4.68
N ARG A 30 -6.48 14.09 5.81
CA ARG A 30 -6.23 12.88 6.60
C ARG A 30 -6.87 11.63 6.02
N HIS A 31 -7.89 11.77 5.18
CA HIS A 31 -8.63 10.64 4.62
C HIS A 31 -8.71 10.79 3.10
N PHE A 32 -8.35 9.75 2.36
CA PHE A 32 -8.52 9.75 0.90
C PHE A 32 -8.86 8.35 0.40
N GLU A 33 -9.38 8.29 -0.82
CA GLU A 33 -9.65 7.04 -1.52
C GLU A 33 -8.75 6.94 -2.75
N TYR A 34 -8.19 5.76 -2.98
CA TYR A 34 -7.37 5.45 -4.14
C TYR A 34 -7.77 4.08 -4.68
N ARG A 35 -8.24 4.04 -5.94
CA ARG A 35 -8.69 2.81 -6.63
C ARG A 35 -9.67 1.97 -5.80
N GLY A 36 -10.63 2.61 -5.12
CA GLY A 36 -11.64 1.92 -4.30
C GLY A 36 -11.16 1.52 -2.90
N ILE A 37 -9.94 1.88 -2.51
CA ILE A 37 -9.38 1.61 -1.18
C ILE A 37 -9.33 2.91 -0.38
N LYS A 38 -9.85 2.88 0.84
CA LYS A 38 -9.80 4.01 1.76
C LYS A 38 -8.49 3.97 2.54
N PHE A 39 -7.86 5.14 2.63
CA PHE A 39 -6.61 5.35 3.34
C PHE A 39 -6.74 6.48 4.36
N ASP A 40 -6.13 6.27 5.51
CA ASP A 40 -5.92 7.28 6.54
C ASP A 40 -4.44 7.67 6.58
N VAL A 41 -4.14 8.97 6.59
CA VAL A 41 -2.78 9.49 6.78
C VAL A 41 -2.50 9.54 8.28
N VAL A 42 -1.58 8.68 8.74
CA VAL A 42 -1.16 8.58 10.14
C VAL A 42 0.28 9.09 10.26
N LYS A 43 0.56 9.97 11.21
CA LYS A 43 1.91 10.48 11.47
C LYS A 43 2.41 9.91 12.80
N GLU A 44 3.53 9.20 12.75
CA GLU A 44 4.19 8.62 13.92
C GLU A 44 5.62 9.17 14.00
N GLY A 45 5.86 10.10 14.92
CA GLY A 45 7.10 10.89 14.95
C GLY A 45 7.28 11.69 13.66
N ASP A 46 8.39 11.47 12.97
CA ASP A 46 8.70 12.11 11.68
C ASP A 46 8.28 11.27 10.46
N ILE A 47 7.71 10.10 10.68
CA ILE A 47 7.30 9.18 9.61
C ILE A 47 5.81 9.34 9.31
N ILE A 48 5.47 9.36 8.02
CA ILE A 48 4.08 9.37 7.53
C ILE A 48 3.75 7.97 7.02
N PHE A 49 2.64 7.43 7.49
CA PHE A 49 2.08 6.17 7.04
C PHE A 49 0.73 6.39 6.36
N TYR A 50 0.47 5.58 5.34
CA TYR A 50 -0.81 5.50 4.65
C TYR A 50 -1.48 4.21 5.08
N LYS A 51 -2.39 4.34 6.05
CA LYS A 51 -3.05 3.23 6.71
C LYS A 51 -4.27 2.78 5.92
N THR A 52 -4.41 1.49 5.70
CA THR A 52 -5.65 0.88 5.21
C THR A 52 -5.97 -0.37 6.03
N ALA A 53 -7.12 -1.00 5.80
CA ALA A 53 -7.50 -2.21 6.49
C ALA A 53 -8.18 -3.21 5.54
N LEU A 54 -7.85 -4.48 5.71
CA LEU A 54 -8.56 -5.59 5.08
C LEU A 54 -9.28 -6.44 6.14
N PRO A 55 -10.45 -7.01 5.83
CA PRO A 55 -11.09 -7.97 6.72
C PRO A 55 -10.31 -9.29 6.71
N VAL A 56 -9.98 -9.81 7.89
CA VAL A 56 -9.34 -11.13 8.06
C VAL A 56 -10.12 -11.96 9.08
N ILE A 57 -10.02 -13.28 8.97
CA ILE A 57 -10.66 -14.20 9.93
C ILE A 57 -9.67 -14.46 11.06
N TYR A 58 -9.99 -14.01 12.27
CA TYR A 58 -9.21 -14.26 13.48
C TYR A 58 -10.12 -14.88 14.55
N ASN A 59 -9.79 -16.07 15.04
CA ASN A 59 -10.59 -16.82 16.01
C ASN A 59 -12.07 -17.01 15.60
N GLY A 60 -12.35 -17.10 14.29
CA GLY A 60 -13.70 -17.26 13.75
C GLY A 60 -14.49 -15.98 13.57
N GLU A 61 -13.93 -14.82 13.94
CA GLU A 61 -14.53 -13.50 13.74
C GLU A 61 -13.84 -12.75 12.60
N ILE A 62 -14.61 -11.94 11.87
CA ILE A 62 -14.07 -11.05 10.85
C ILE A 62 -13.61 -9.77 11.55
N VAL A 63 -12.30 -9.54 11.57
CA VAL A 63 -11.68 -8.35 12.19
C VAL A 63 -10.90 -7.56 11.15
N PRO A 64 -10.88 -6.21 11.23
CA PRO A 64 -10.06 -5.41 10.34
C PRO A 64 -8.58 -5.53 10.73
N TYR A 65 -7.75 -6.06 9.83
CA TYR A 65 -6.30 -6.04 9.96
C TYR A 65 -5.72 -4.79 9.28
N ASN A 66 -5.00 -3.98 10.04
CA ASN A 66 -4.45 -2.71 9.54
C ASN A 66 -3.12 -2.93 8.84
N PHE A 67 -2.97 -2.32 7.67
CA PHE A 67 -1.72 -2.23 6.92
C PHE A 67 -1.26 -0.78 6.84
N TYR A 68 0.05 -0.58 6.88
CA TYR A 68 0.68 0.74 6.85
C TYR A 68 1.70 0.78 5.72
N LEU A 69 1.42 1.59 4.70
CA LEU A 69 2.37 1.86 3.61
C LEU A 69 3.22 3.09 3.96
N ARG A 70 4.49 3.10 3.56
CA ARG A 70 5.40 4.25 3.75
C ARG A 70 5.31 5.24 2.59
N LYS A 71 4.92 4.79 1.40
CA LYS A 71 4.78 5.62 0.21
C LYS A 71 3.32 5.97 -0.04
N ASP A 72 3.09 7.19 -0.55
CA ASP A 72 1.75 7.67 -0.90
C ASP A 72 1.23 6.90 -2.12
N PRO A 73 0.15 6.10 -2.00
CA PRO A 73 -0.39 5.32 -3.11
C PRO A 73 -0.74 6.17 -4.35
N ARG A 74 -1.06 7.46 -4.15
CA ARG A 74 -1.44 8.38 -5.24
C ARG A 74 -0.24 8.88 -6.05
N LYS A 75 0.98 8.75 -5.49
CA LYS A 75 2.22 9.24 -6.09
C LYS A 75 3.12 8.10 -6.57
N LEU A 76 2.72 6.86 -6.31
CA LEU A 76 3.49 5.69 -6.65
C LEU A 76 3.31 5.40 -8.15
N ASN A 77 4.37 5.61 -8.91
CA ASN A 77 4.38 5.50 -10.37
C ASN A 77 5.21 4.28 -10.81
N VAL A 78 5.01 3.14 -10.14
CA VAL A 78 5.67 1.88 -10.51
C VAL A 78 4.80 1.19 -11.57
N PRO A 79 5.28 1.04 -12.82
CA PRO A 79 4.51 0.38 -13.87
C PRO A 79 4.26 -1.09 -13.52
N VAL A 80 3.04 -1.56 -13.76
CA VAL A 80 2.65 -2.97 -13.65
C VAL A 80 2.13 -3.37 -15.02
N GLU A 81 2.84 -4.25 -15.72
CA GLU A 81 2.55 -4.54 -17.13
C GLU A 81 1.17 -5.16 -17.36
N ASN A 82 0.73 -6.02 -16.44
CA ASN A 82 -0.49 -6.80 -16.54
C ASN A 82 -1.17 -6.94 -15.18
N LYS A 83 -2.45 -7.33 -15.18
CA LYS A 83 -3.17 -7.66 -13.93
C LYS A 83 -2.49 -8.85 -13.25
N ILE A 84 -2.21 -8.72 -11.96
CA ILE A 84 -1.59 -9.78 -11.16
C ILE A 84 -2.55 -10.96 -11.00
N ASN A 85 -2.06 -12.16 -11.33
CA ASN A 85 -2.72 -13.44 -11.21
C ASN A 85 -2.33 -14.07 -9.87
N PHE A 86 -3.07 -13.72 -8.82
CA PHE A 86 -2.80 -14.21 -7.46
C PHE A 86 -3.11 -15.70 -7.34
N LYS A 87 -2.22 -16.44 -6.68
CA LYS A 87 -2.37 -17.85 -6.34
C LYS A 87 -2.39 -18.03 -4.83
N HIS A 88 -2.95 -19.16 -4.38
CA HIS A 88 -3.02 -19.48 -2.97
C HIS A 88 -1.64 -19.72 -2.36
N ASP A 89 -0.73 -20.32 -3.13
CA ASP A 89 0.67 -20.49 -2.75
C ASP A 89 1.54 -19.46 -3.49
N MET A 90 2.53 -18.90 -2.79
CA MET A 90 3.49 -17.95 -3.34
C MET A 90 4.91 -18.28 -2.92
N VAL A 91 5.85 -18.15 -3.84
CA VAL A 91 7.29 -18.16 -3.57
C VAL A 91 7.83 -16.75 -3.80
N ILE A 92 8.59 -16.23 -2.84
CA ILE A 92 9.31 -14.96 -2.96
C ILE A 92 10.80 -15.28 -2.97
N ASN A 93 11.48 -14.87 -4.04
CA ASN A 93 12.91 -14.98 -4.18
C ASN A 93 13.56 -13.60 -4.33
N MET A 94 14.82 -13.48 -3.93
CA MET A 94 15.58 -12.23 -4.00
C MET A 94 16.98 -12.52 -4.56
N THR A 95 17.45 -11.73 -5.52
CA THR A 95 18.82 -11.91 -6.08
C THR A 95 19.91 -11.33 -5.17
N GLU A 96 19.53 -10.43 -4.28
CA GLU A 96 20.41 -9.76 -3.30
C GLU A 96 19.61 -9.32 -2.07
N ASP A 97 20.28 -8.87 -1.02
CA ASP A 97 19.66 -8.55 0.27
C ASP A 97 18.89 -7.20 0.29
N PHE A 98 19.10 -6.32 -0.71
CA PHE A 98 18.52 -4.97 -0.79
C PHE A 98 18.50 -4.22 0.56
N ASN A 99 19.62 -4.29 1.30
CA ASN A 99 19.75 -3.68 2.63
C ASN A 99 19.93 -2.15 2.53
N CYS A 100 18.91 -1.49 1.99
CA CYS A 100 18.79 -0.07 1.76
C CYS A 100 18.38 0.65 3.04
N ASP A 101 19.33 0.83 3.96
CA ASP A 101 19.07 1.39 5.30
C ASP A 101 17.96 0.63 6.07
N GLY A 102 17.87 -0.68 5.83
CA GLY A 102 16.85 -1.56 6.41
C GLY A 102 15.51 -1.62 5.67
N ASP A 103 15.30 -0.81 4.62
CA ASP A 103 14.04 -0.77 3.87
C ASP A 103 13.72 -2.11 3.19
N GLY A 104 14.72 -2.87 2.74
CA GLY A 104 14.49 -4.18 2.12
C GLY A 104 13.88 -5.21 3.08
N ILE A 105 14.36 -5.24 4.33
CA ILE A 105 13.81 -6.14 5.36
C ILE A 105 12.36 -5.75 5.68
N ILE A 106 12.09 -4.44 5.79
CA ILE A 106 10.74 -3.92 6.07
C ILE A 106 9.79 -4.24 4.92
N ALA A 107 10.22 -4.00 3.68
CA ALA A 107 9.46 -4.26 2.46
C ALA A 107 9.01 -5.72 2.38
N VAL A 108 9.95 -6.66 2.53
CA VAL A 108 9.67 -8.10 2.45
C VAL A 108 8.80 -8.55 3.61
N ALA A 109 9.08 -8.10 4.84
CA ALA A 109 8.28 -8.46 6.01
C ALA A 109 6.82 -7.98 5.88
N ASN A 110 6.59 -6.75 5.41
CA ASN A 110 5.25 -6.22 5.19
C ASN A 110 4.51 -6.99 4.09
N LEU A 111 5.20 -7.34 3.00
CA LEU A 111 4.64 -8.12 1.91
C LEU A 111 4.21 -9.52 2.37
N VAL A 112 5.09 -10.22 3.10
CA VAL A 112 4.81 -11.54 3.68
C VAL A 112 3.64 -11.47 4.67
N ASN A 113 3.61 -10.46 5.54
CA ASN A 113 2.53 -10.28 6.50
C ASN A 113 1.18 -10.05 5.82
N LEU A 114 1.15 -9.26 4.74
CA LEU A 114 -0.07 -9.06 3.94
C LEU A 114 -0.57 -10.38 3.37
N TYR A 115 0.30 -11.12 2.68
CA TYR A 115 -0.12 -12.35 2.03
C TYR A 115 -0.58 -13.41 3.01
N ASN A 116 0.11 -13.59 4.14
CA ASN A 116 -0.35 -14.46 5.21
C ASN A 116 -1.73 -14.04 5.76
N ALA A 117 -1.95 -12.73 5.94
CA ALA A 117 -3.21 -12.20 6.45
C ALA A 117 -4.39 -12.40 5.49
N VAL A 118 -4.16 -12.38 4.18
CA VAL A 118 -5.19 -12.69 3.16
C VAL A 118 -5.28 -14.18 2.82
N GLY A 119 -4.58 -15.04 3.57
CA GLY A 119 -4.64 -16.49 3.41
C GLY A 119 -3.83 -17.04 2.23
N ILE A 120 -2.82 -16.30 1.76
CA ILE A 120 -1.83 -16.79 0.79
C ILE A 120 -0.66 -17.40 1.58
N ASN A 121 -0.33 -18.64 1.25
CA ASN A 121 0.74 -19.41 1.87
C ASN A 121 2.09 -19.06 1.22
N ILE A 122 2.98 -18.41 1.98
CA ILE A 122 4.33 -18.10 1.52
C ILE A 122 5.26 -19.31 1.75
N MET A 123 5.78 -19.87 0.67
CA MET A 123 6.73 -20.97 0.67
C MET A 123 8.15 -20.45 0.46
N LYS A 124 9.10 -20.96 1.27
CA LYS A 124 10.53 -20.75 1.05
C LYS A 124 11.10 -21.95 0.31
N ASP A 125 11.47 -21.75 -0.95
CA ASP A 125 12.18 -22.73 -1.77
C ASP A 125 13.23 -22.01 -2.62
N GLU A 126 14.50 -22.28 -2.34
CA GLU A 126 15.64 -21.65 -3.03
C GLU A 126 15.83 -22.18 -4.46
N ASN A 127 15.24 -23.33 -4.80
CA ASN A 127 15.31 -23.92 -6.13
C ASN A 127 14.04 -23.69 -6.96
N ALA A 128 13.01 -23.07 -6.36
CA ALA A 128 11.80 -22.73 -7.07
C ALA A 128 12.08 -21.68 -8.16
N SER A 129 11.35 -21.81 -9.26
CA SER A 129 11.42 -20.90 -10.40
C SER A 129 10.01 -20.68 -10.93
N CYS A 130 9.87 -19.92 -12.01
CA CYS A 130 8.55 -19.72 -12.60
C CYS A 130 7.90 -21.05 -13.02
N ASP A 131 6.73 -21.35 -12.47
CA ASP A 131 5.98 -22.56 -12.80
C ASP A 131 4.99 -22.31 -13.94
N ALA A 132 5.28 -22.89 -15.11
CA ALA A 132 4.40 -22.78 -16.28
C ALA A 132 3.01 -23.41 -16.07
N GLN A 133 2.85 -24.26 -15.05
CA GLN A 133 1.56 -24.87 -14.67
C GLN A 133 0.75 -24.04 -13.68
N GLU A 134 1.26 -22.88 -13.25
CA GLU A 134 0.56 -21.95 -12.35
C GLU A 134 0.16 -22.55 -10.98
N ARG A 135 0.91 -23.54 -10.48
CA ARG A 135 0.64 -24.15 -9.16
C ARG A 135 0.86 -23.18 -8.02
N TYR A 136 1.78 -22.23 -8.19
CA TYR A 136 2.06 -21.14 -7.26
C TYR A 136 2.39 -19.86 -8.01
N MET A 137 2.29 -18.72 -7.31
CA MET A 137 2.78 -17.44 -7.79
C MET A 137 4.27 -17.32 -7.47
N PHE A 138 5.09 -16.96 -8.45
CA PHE A 138 6.53 -16.75 -8.25
C PHE A 138 6.86 -15.27 -8.34
N VAL A 139 7.46 -14.71 -7.29
CA VAL A 139 7.88 -13.30 -7.21
C VAL A 139 9.39 -13.25 -7.06
N GLN A 140 10.08 -12.73 -8.07
CA GLN A 140 11.52 -12.50 -8.04
C GLN A 140 11.78 -11.01 -7.82
N ILE A 141 12.38 -10.66 -6.69
CA ILE A 141 12.90 -9.30 -6.45
C ILE A 141 14.34 -9.26 -6.96
N GLN A 142 14.63 -8.32 -7.84
CA GLN A 142 15.95 -8.22 -8.48
C GLN A 142 16.31 -6.78 -8.83
N SER A 143 17.60 -6.50 -9.00
CA SER A 143 18.06 -5.17 -9.39
C SER A 143 17.70 -4.91 -10.86
N GLY A 144 17.26 -3.69 -11.14
CA GLY A 144 16.90 -3.26 -12.49
C GLY A 144 17.38 -1.85 -12.79
N ASN A 145 17.38 -1.51 -14.08
CA ASN A 145 17.65 -0.14 -14.54
C ASN A 145 16.49 0.82 -14.20
N GLU A 146 15.30 0.25 -14.02
CA GLU A 146 14.04 0.92 -13.74
C GLU A 146 13.26 0.14 -12.69
N THR A 147 12.43 0.86 -11.92
CA THR A 147 11.56 0.25 -10.92
C THR A 147 10.21 -0.07 -11.53
N ASN A 148 9.91 -1.36 -11.69
CA ASN A 148 8.68 -1.84 -12.31
C ASN A 148 8.32 -3.26 -11.84
N ILE A 149 7.10 -3.69 -12.17
CA ILE A 149 6.62 -5.06 -12.01
C ILE A 149 6.36 -5.64 -13.39
N GLU A 150 7.24 -6.53 -13.83
CA GLU A 150 7.22 -7.19 -15.14
C GLU A 150 6.65 -8.60 -15.00
N GLN A 151 5.76 -8.99 -15.91
CA GLN A 151 5.23 -10.35 -15.94
C GLN A 151 5.98 -11.17 -17.00
N PHE A 152 6.75 -12.16 -16.57
CA PHE A 152 7.53 -13.00 -17.47
C PHE A 152 6.99 -14.44 -17.61
N GLY A 153 5.91 -14.74 -16.88
CA GLY A 153 5.18 -16.01 -16.97
C GLY A 153 3.76 -15.90 -16.42
N PRO A 154 2.92 -16.93 -16.53
CA PRO A 154 1.48 -16.79 -16.27
C PRO A 154 1.10 -16.38 -14.83
N ALA A 155 1.90 -16.77 -13.84
CA ALA A 155 1.82 -16.31 -12.45
C ALA A 155 3.21 -15.93 -11.90
N CYS A 156 4.07 -15.38 -12.76
CA CYS A 156 5.48 -15.11 -12.44
C CYS A 156 5.83 -13.65 -12.70
N TYR A 157 6.44 -13.00 -11.71
CA TYR A 157 6.65 -11.57 -11.69
C TYR A 157 8.07 -11.22 -11.27
N ASN A 158 8.72 -10.35 -12.04
CA ASN A 158 9.95 -9.69 -11.64
C ASN A 158 9.60 -8.34 -11.03
N LEU A 159 9.99 -8.13 -9.79
CA LEU A 159 10.00 -6.84 -9.11
C LEU A 159 11.39 -6.26 -9.34
N ASN A 160 11.53 -5.48 -10.40
CA ASN A 160 12.77 -4.81 -10.74
C ASN A 160 12.92 -3.60 -9.83
N VAL A 161 14.05 -3.49 -9.13
CA VAL A 161 14.35 -2.44 -8.17
C VAL A 161 15.48 -1.57 -8.72
N LYS A 162 15.20 -0.30 -8.98
CA LYS A 162 16.23 0.70 -9.25
C LYS A 162 16.64 1.36 -7.94
N GLY A 163 17.95 1.40 -7.65
CA GLY A 163 18.53 2.29 -6.63
C GLY A 163 17.76 2.40 -5.31
N CYS A 164 17.64 1.29 -4.56
CA CYS A 164 16.97 1.24 -3.25
C CYS A 164 15.47 1.55 -3.20
N GLU A 165 14.78 1.58 -4.34
CA GLU A 165 13.32 1.77 -4.43
C GLU A 165 12.52 0.49 -4.09
N ILE A 166 13.04 -0.42 -3.26
CA ILE A 166 12.40 -1.70 -2.93
C ILE A 166 11.04 -1.53 -2.24
N LEU A 167 10.89 -0.51 -1.39
CA LEU A 167 9.60 -0.18 -0.80
C LEU A 167 8.59 0.23 -1.87
N GLU A 168 9.01 0.93 -2.92
CA GLU A 168 8.09 1.41 -3.95
C GLU A 168 7.51 0.22 -4.72
N VAL A 169 8.37 -0.70 -5.17
CA VAL A 169 7.90 -1.86 -5.95
C VAL A 169 7.08 -2.84 -5.10
N THR A 170 7.47 -3.08 -3.85
CA THR A 170 6.73 -4.00 -2.97
C THR A 170 5.41 -3.41 -2.51
N GLU A 171 5.35 -2.12 -2.17
CA GLU A 171 4.09 -1.46 -1.81
C GLU A 171 3.16 -1.32 -3.01
N GLN A 172 3.66 -1.16 -4.25
CA GLN A 172 2.81 -1.24 -5.45
C GLN A 172 2.12 -2.61 -5.53
N LEU A 173 2.86 -3.70 -5.32
CA LEU A 173 2.31 -5.04 -5.35
C LEU A 173 1.26 -5.25 -4.23
N MET A 174 1.51 -4.69 -3.04
CA MET A 174 0.51 -4.68 -1.95
C MET A 174 -0.75 -3.91 -2.36
N ILE A 175 -0.61 -2.76 -3.03
CA ILE A 175 -1.75 -1.98 -3.55
C ILE A 175 -2.54 -2.79 -4.57
N GLU A 176 -1.89 -3.48 -5.51
CA GLU A 176 -2.60 -4.36 -6.46
C GLU A 176 -3.37 -5.48 -5.72
N THR A 177 -2.82 -5.99 -4.63
CA THR A 177 -3.49 -6.98 -3.77
C THR A 177 -4.74 -6.38 -3.10
N PHE A 178 -4.61 -5.18 -2.53
CA PHE A 178 -5.74 -4.47 -1.91
C PHE A 178 -6.86 -4.19 -2.92
N VAL A 179 -6.50 -3.74 -4.13
CA VAL A 179 -7.48 -3.45 -5.18
C VAL A 179 -8.19 -4.74 -5.56
N LYS A 180 -7.45 -5.85 -5.71
CA LYS A 180 -8.02 -7.13 -6.07
C LYS A 180 -8.99 -7.67 -5.00
N TYR A 181 -8.69 -7.45 -3.73
CA TYR A 181 -9.53 -7.91 -2.62
C TYR A 181 -10.83 -7.10 -2.48
N ASN A 182 -10.85 -5.85 -2.96
CA ASN A 182 -12.03 -4.98 -2.95
C ASN A 182 -12.92 -5.13 -4.21
N GLU A 183 -12.52 -5.93 -5.21
CA GLU A 183 -13.36 -6.29 -6.39
C GLU A 183 -14.41 -7.35 -6.03
#